data_AF-A0AB73LIB3-F1
#
_entry.id   AF-A0AB73LIB3-F1
#
_cell.length_a   1.000
_cell.length_b   1.000
_cell.length_c   1.000
_cell.angle_alpha   90.00
_cell.angle_beta   90.00
_cell.angle_gamma   90.00
#
_symmetry.space_group_name_H-M   'P 1'
#
loop_
_entity.id
_entity.type
_entity.pdbx_description
1 polymer ?
#
loop_
_entity_poly.entity_id
_entity_poly.type
_entity_poly.pdbx_seq_one_letter_code
_entity_poly.pdbx_strand_id
1 'polypeptide(L)'
;MPKQELEAGVERVLTRWDIDTRSVKCDGDLPAEVGKEQTCWARMDDGSSLKMIGITTSVVGDDLKYDVEVDGKGAQKAHKVK
;
A
#
# COMPACT_ATOMS: atom_id res chain seq x y z
N MET A 1 -9.04 -7.49 -5.03
CA MET A 1 -8.13 -8.15 -4.06
C MET A 1 -8.72 -8.00 -2.68
N PRO A 2 -8.86 -9.10 -1.92
CA PRO A 2 -9.35 -9.09 -0.55
C PRO A 2 -8.49 -8.19 0.35
N LYS A 3 -9.13 -7.53 1.31
CA LYS A 3 -8.51 -6.64 2.29
C LYS A 3 -7.28 -7.26 2.96
N GLN A 4 -7.38 -8.51 3.41
CA GLN A 4 -6.28 -9.19 4.10
C GLN A 4 -5.05 -9.41 3.20
N GLU A 5 -5.28 -9.76 1.93
CA GLU A 5 -4.20 -9.92 0.96
C GLU A 5 -3.57 -8.58 0.59
N LEU A 6 -4.39 -7.53 0.49
CA LEU A 6 -3.94 -6.17 0.26
C LEU A 6 -3.07 -5.67 1.42
N GLU A 7 -3.53 -5.84 2.67
CA GLU A 7 -2.79 -5.45 3.87
C GLU A 7 -1.42 -6.14 3.92
N ALA A 8 -1.37 -7.46 3.70
CA ALA A 8 -0.13 -8.22 3.67
C ALA A 8 0.77 -7.85 2.46
N GLY A 9 0.18 -7.46 1.34
CA GLY A 9 0.90 -6.96 0.17
C GLY A 9 1.55 -5.60 0.43
N VAL A 10 0.80 -4.66 0.98
CA VAL A 10 1.27 -3.33 1.35
C VAL A 10 2.37 -3.42 2.41
N GLU A 11 2.21 -4.26 3.44
CA GLU A 11 3.25 -4.48 4.45
C GLU A 11 4.58 -4.93 3.81
N ARG A 12 4.53 -5.90 2.88
CA ARG A 12 5.72 -6.36 2.14
C ARG A 12 6.37 -5.24 1.32
N VAL A 13 5.59 -4.36 0.71
CA VAL A 13 6.12 -3.20 -0.04
C VAL A 13 6.84 -2.23 0.89
N LEU A 14 6.25 -1.94 2.06
CA LEU A 14 6.86 -1.05 3.06
C LEU A 14 8.16 -1.62 3.63
N THR A 15 8.17 -2.90 3.98
CA THR A 15 9.40 -3.59 4.42
C THR A 15 10.49 -3.52 3.34
N ARG A 16 10.13 -3.67 2.05
CA ARG A 16 11.09 -3.53 0.94
C ARG A 16 11.64 -2.10 0.82
N TRP A 17 10.91 -1.10 1.28
CA TRP A 17 11.33 0.29 1.33
C TRP A 17 12.06 0.67 2.63
N ASP A 18 12.40 -0.30 3.48
CA ASP A 18 13.06 -0.07 4.77
C ASP A 18 12.17 0.76 5.72
N ILE A 19 10.85 0.54 5.63
CA ILE A 19 9.84 1.15 6.51
C ILE A 19 9.28 0.02 7.38
N ASP A 20 9.75 -0.04 8.63
CA ASP A 20 9.20 -0.95 9.63
C ASP A 20 7.86 -0.43 10.14
N THR A 21 6.83 -1.26 9.97
CA THR A 21 5.48 -0.96 10.44
C THR A 21 5.00 -2.09 11.33
N ARG A 22 4.37 -1.75 12.44
CA ARG A 22 3.79 -2.70 13.37
C ARG A 22 2.55 -3.40 12.83
N SER A 23 1.77 -2.70 12.01
CA SER A 23 0.56 -3.26 11.38
C SER A 23 0.09 -2.39 10.23
N VAL A 24 -0.40 -3.00 9.16
CA VAL A 24 -1.15 -2.34 8.10
C VAL A 24 -2.65 -2.61 8.23
N LYS A 25 -3.48 -1.59 8.04
CA LYS A 25 -4.93 -1.71 7.98
C LYS A 25 -5.50 -0.98 6.78
N CYS A 26 -6.34 -1.63 6.00
CA CYS A 26 -7.05 -0.99 4.87
C CYS A 26 -8.54 -0.78 5.20
N ASP A 27 -9.18 0.22 4.61
CA ASP A 27 -10.62 0.46 4.80
C ASP A 27 -11.48 -0.73 4.34
N GLY A 28 -11.07 -1.38 3.25
CA GLY A 28 -11.77 -2.50 2.66
C GLY A 28 -10.95 -3.23 1.60
N ASP A 29 -11.66 -3.97 0.76
CA ASP A 29 -11.07 -4.66 -0.39
C ASP A 29 -10.61 -3.65 -1.46
N LEU A 30 -9.56 -3.99 -2.20
CA LEU A 30 -9.15 -3.21 -3.38
C LEU A 30 -9.98 -3.68 -4.59
N PRO A 31 -10.76 -2.80 -5.24
CA PRO A 31 -11.56 -3.17 -6.39
C PRO A 31 -10.66 -3.66 -7.53
N ALA A 32 -11.09 -4.72 -8.22
CA ALA A 32 -10.43 -5.22 -9.43
C ALA A 32 -10.78 -4.36 -10.66
N GLU A 33 -10.61 -3.05 -10.54
CA GLU A 33 -10.95 -2.08 -11.57
C GLU A 33 -9.83 -1.03 -11.66
N VAL A 34 -9.36 -0.78 -12.88
CA VAL A 34 -8.27 0.18 -13.14
C VAL A 34 -8.69 1.58 -12.70
N GLY A 35 -7.81 2.27 -11.98
CA GLY A 35 -8.06 3.62 -11.47
C GLY A 35 -8.90 3.68 -10.21
N LYS A 36 -9.22 2.53 -9.59
CA LYS A 36 -9.78 2.52 -8.24
C LYS A 36 -8.69 2.56 -7.19
N GLU A 37 -8.96 3.32 -6.15
CA GLU A 37 -8.05 3.55 -5.05
C GLU A 37 -8.66 2.96 -3.77
N GLN A 38 -7.80 2.50 -2.88
CA GLN A 38 -8.15 2.07 -1.53
C GLN A 38 -7.23 2.76 -0.53
N THR A 39 -7.79 3.26 0.58
CA THR A 39 -6.97 3.85 1.64
C THR A 39 -6.53 2.77 2.63
N CYS A 40 -5.23 2.79 2.95
CA CYS A 40 -4.62 1.96 3.97
C CYS A 40 -3.81 2.83 4.95
N TRP A 41 -3.63 2.34 6.16
CA TRP A 41 -2.87 2.99 7.22
C TRP A 41 -1.86 2.03 7.80
N ALA A 42 -0.61 2.46 7.85
CA ALA A 42 0.47 1.77 8.52
C ALA A 42 0.64 2.37 9.90
N ARG A 43 0.59 1.53 10.94
CA ARG A 43 0.92 1.94 12.30
C ARG A 43 2.39 1.63 12.53
N MET A 44 3.15 2.65 12.88
CA MET A 44 4.59 2.56 13.14
C MET A 44 4.85 2.19 14.61
N ASP A 45 6.05 1.72 14.91
CA ASP A 45 6.47 1.37 16.29
C ASP A 45 6.60 2.59 17.22
N ASP A 46 6.88 3.77 16.67
CA ASP A 46 6.88 5.04 17.41
C ASP A 46 5.46 5.52 17.80
N GLY A 47 4.43 4.78 17.39
CA GLY A 47 3.01 5.12 17.63
C GLY A 47 2.41 6.03 16.57
N SER A 48 3.20 6.53 15.62
CA SER A 48 2.74 7.31 14.48
C SER A 48 1.92 6.44 13.51
N SER A 49 1.09 7.09 12.69
CA SER A 49 0.33 6.41 11.64
C SER A 49 0.58 7.10 10.31
N LEU A 50 0.86 6.29 9.30
CA LEU A 50 1.26 6.71 7.97
C LEU A 50 0.13 6.34 7.01
N LYS A 51 -0.43 7.36 6.35
CA LYS A 51 -1.55 7.19 5.42
C LYS A 51 -1.00 6.75 4.06
N MET A 52 -1.64 5.73 3.50
CA MET A 52 -1.26 5.13 2.22
C MET A 52 -2.51 5.00 1.36
N ILE A 53 -2.32 5.10 0.05
CA ILE A 53 -3.35 4.96 -0.95
C ILE A 53 -2.87 3.85 -1.90
N GLY A 54 -3.49 2.68 -1.83
CA GLY A 54 -3.29 1.62 -2.80
C GLY A 54 -4.07 1.93 -4.06
N ILE A 55 -3.39 2.07 -5.18
CA ILE A 55 -4.00 2.41 -6.48
C ILE A 55 -3.96 1.20 -7.38
N THR A 56 -5.11 0.70 -7.81
CA THR A 56 -5.17 -0.34 -8.84
C THR A 56 -4.73 0.28 -10.17
N THR A 57 -3.51 -0.01 -10.58
CA THR A 57 -2.91 0.57 -11.80
C THR A 57 -3.21 -0.28 -13.04
N SER A 58 -3.44 -1.59 -12.88
CA SER A 58 -3.72 -2.46 -14.02
C SER A 58 -4.44 -3.75 -13.60
N VAL A 59 -5.35 -4.22 -14.45
CA VAL A 59 -5.97 -5.55 -14.36
C VAL A 59 -5.53 -6.32 -15.61
N VAL A 60 -4.76 -7.40 -15.46
CA VAL A 60 -4.29 -8.23 -16.59
C VAL A 60 -4.80 -9.65 -16.40
N GLY A 61 -5.92 -9.98 -17.02
CA GLY A 61 -6.57 -11.28 -16.80
C GLY A 61 -7.05 -11.40 -15.35
N ASP A 62 -6.55 -12.42 -14.63
CA ASP A 62 -6.80 -12.62 -13.20
C ASP A 62 -5.76 -11.92 -12.31
N ASP A 63 -4.66 -11.44 -12.89
CA ASP A 63 -3.59 -10.76 -12.16
C ASP A 63 -3.93 -9.28 -11.95
N LEU A 64 -4.16 -8.91 -10.69
CA LEU A 64 -4.33 -7.53 -10.26
C LEU A 64 -2.97 -6.89 -9.94
N LYS A 65 -2.62 -5.82 -10.66
CA LYS A 65 -1.49 -4.96 -10.35
C LYS A 65 -1.96 -3.69 -9.68
N TYR A 66 -1.30 -3.35 -8.57
CA TYR A 66 -1.53 -2.13 -7.82
C TYR A 66 -0.19 -1.47 -7.49
N ASP A 67 -0.24 -0.15 -7.36
CA ASP A 67 0.84 0.67 -6.81
C ASP A 67 0.45 1.12 -5.41
N VAL A 68 1.43 1.47 -4.59
CA VAL A 68 1.20 1.90 -3.20
C VAL A 68 1.76 3.30 -3.09
N GLU A 69 0.89 4.30 -3.04
CA GLU A 69 1.31 5.66 -2.79
C GLU A 69 1.25 5.96 -1.29
N VAL A 70 2.30 6.59 -0.77
CA VAL A 70 2.39 6.98 0.64
C VAL A 70 2.23 8.50 0.74
N ASP A 71 1.18 8.96 1.40
CA ASP A 71 0.91 10.38 1.55
C ASP A 71 1.81 10.98 2.63
N GLY A 72 2.72 11.86 2.22
CA GLY A 72 3.59 12.67 3.08
C GLY A 72 4.97 12.07 3.40
N LYS A 73 6.05 12.79 3.04
CA LYS A 73 7.49 12.60 3.39
C LYS A 73 8.11 11.18 3.26
N GLY A 74 7.36 10.12 3.00
CA GLY A 74 7.81 8.75 2.73
C GLY A 74 7.93 8.43 1.24
N ALA A 75 7.14 9.10 0.38
CA ALA A 75 7.21 8.98 -1.08
C ALA A 75 8.61 9.28 -1.68
N GLN A 76 9.38 10.14 -1.00
CA GLN A 76 10.74 10.50 -1.39
C GLN A 76 11.79 9.39 -1.23
N LYS A 77 11.48 8.29 -0.50
CA LYS A 77 12.35 7.09 -0.47
C LYS A 77 12.00 6.08 -1.58
N ALA A 78 10.71 5.93 -1.92
CA ALA A 78 10.26 5.00 -2.96
C ALA A 78 10.67 5.44 -4.38
N HIS A 79 10.77 6.75 -4.65
CA HIS A 79 11.19 7.27 -5.96
C HIS A 79 12.71 7.16 -6.25
N LYS A 80 13.53 6.69 -5.28
CA LYS A 80 15.00 6.66 -5.40
C LYS A 80 15.57 5.27 -5.67
N VAL A 81 14.76 4.34 -6.18
CA VAL A 81 15.25 3.09 -6.79
C VAL A 81 15.21 3.28 -8.31
N LYS A 82 16.20 4.01 -8.82
CA LYS A 82 16.54 4.07 -10.25
C LYS A 82 17.73 3.16 -10.51
#